data_AF-A0A954JPZ5-F1
#
_entry.id   AF-A0A954JPZ5-F1
#
_cell.length_a   1.000
_cell.length_b   1.000
_cell.length_c   1.000
_cell.angle_alpha   90.00
_cell.angle_beta   90.00
_cell.angle_gamma   90.00
#
_symmetry.space_group_name_H-M   'P 1'
#
loop_
_entity.id
_entity.type
_entity.pdbx_description
1 polymer ?
#
loop_
_entity_poly.entity_id
_entity_poly.type
_entity_poly.pdbx_seq_one_letter_code
_entity_poly.pdbx_strand_id
1 'polypeptide(L)' 'MSERYADQGLVIIGVHSQKGGENMASVAESSAIPYPLAIDSQGATVRAYGADSFPDYYLIDR' A
#
# COMPACT_ATOMS: atom_id res chain seq x y z
N MET A 1 2.76 12.61 -3.68
CA MET A 1 3.54 11.65 -4.51
C MET A 1 2.64 11.03 -5.57
N SER A 2 1.60 10.28 -5.18
CA SER A 2 0.66 9.62 -6.12
C SER A 2 0.14 10.57 -7.21
N GLU A 3 -0.59 11.62 -6.84
CA GLU A 3 -1.21 12.54 -7.81
C GLU A 3 -0.18 13.30 -8.66
N ARG A 4 0.92 13.74 -8.04
CA ARG A 4 1.96 14.56 -8.70
C ARG A 4 2.66 13.83 -9.85
N TYR A 5 2.81 12.51 -9.75
CA TYR A 5 3.60 11.71 -10.70
C TYR A 5 2.76 10.66 -11.44
N ALA A 6 1.44 10.62 -11.24
CA ALA A 6 0.54 9.70 -11.92
C ALA A 6 0.69 9.80 -13.46
N ASP A 7 0.71 11.02 -13.99
CA ASP A 7 0.87 11.27 -15.44
C ASP A 7 2.27 10.94 -15.97
N GLN A 8 3.24 10.68 -15.09
CA GLN A 8 4.60 10.27 -15.44
C GLN A 8 4.78 8.74 -15.35
N GLY A 9 3.70 8.00 -15.08
CA GLY A 9 3.69 6.54 -14.99
C GLY A 9 4.02 5.99 -13.61
N LEU A 10 4.09 6.82 -12.56
CA LEU A 10 4.23 6.32 -11.20
C LEU A 10 2.93 5.70 -10.72
N VAL A 11 3.01 4.45 -10.25
CA VAL A 11 1.91 3.77 -9.56
C VAL A 11 2.32 3.54 -8.11
N ILE A 12 1.43 3.90 -7.17
CA ILE A 12 1.58 3.59 -5.75
C ILE A 12 0.53 2.55 -5.38
N ILE A 13 0.96 1.50 -4.68
CA ILE A 13 0.06 0.48 -4.11
C ILE A 13 0.40 0.38 -2.62
N GLY A 14 -0.57 0.66 -1.75
CA GLY A 14 -0.40 0.45 -0.32
C GLY A 14 -0.75 -0.98 0.06
N VAL A 15 0.20 -1.72 0.62
CA VAL A 15 -0.02 -3.08 1.12
C VAL A 15 -0.31 -2.99 2.62
N HIS A 16 -1.57 -3.25 3.00
CA HIS A 16 -2.03 -3.22 4.38
C HIS A 16 -2.08 -4.63 4.96
N SER A 17 -1.72 -4.80 6.23
CA SER A 17 -1.80 -6.11 6.88
C SER A 17 -3.24 -6.62 6.96
N GLN A 18 -3.45 -7.94 7.02
CA GLN A 18 -4.79 -8.49 7.22
C GLN A 18 -5.44 -8.04 8.54
N LYS A 19 -4.64 -7.82 9.58
CA LYS A 19 -5.12 -7.33 10.87
C LYS A 19 -5.62 -5.89 10.73
N GLY A 20 -6.89 -5.65 11.06
CA GLY A 20 -7.51 -4.32 10.93
C GLY A 20 -7.98 -3.99 9.51
N GLY A 21 -7.88 -4.94 8.56
CA GLY A 21 -8.29 -4.74 7.17
C GLY A 21 -9.78 -4.41 7.02
N GLU A 22 -10.62 -4.79 7.98
CA GLU A 22 -12.04 -4.44 8.05
C GLU A 22 -12.28 -2.93 8.17
N ASN A 23 -11.33 -2.19 8.76
CA ASN A 23 -11.41 -0.73 8.91
C ASN A 23 -10.71 0.02 7.77
N MET A 24 -10.06 -0.69 6.84
CA MET A 24 -9.21 -0.11 5.80
C MET A 24 -9.97 0.91 4.93
N ALA A 25 -11.21 0.60 4.53
CA ALA A 25 -12.02 1.48 3.70
C ALA A 25 -12.31 2.82 4.41
N SER A 26 -12.75 2.77 5.67
CA SER A 26 -13.04 3.97 6.45
C SER A 26 -11.79 4.82 6.70
N VAL A 27 -10.65 4.19 6.96
CA VAL A 27 -9.36 4.89 7.12
C VAL A 27 -8.90 5.50 5.80
N ALA A 28 -9.07 4.80 4.67
CA ALA A 28 -8.70 5.30 3.35
C ALA A 28 -9.51 6.55 2.96
N GLU A 29 -10.82 6.54 3.23
CA GLU A 29 -11.70 7.69 3.02
C GLU A 29 -11.33 8.87 3.93
N SER A 30 -11.24 8.63 5.24
CA SER A 30 -10.94 9.70 6.22
C SER A 30 -9.54 10.30 6.08
N SER A 31 -8.57 9.50 5.61
CA SER A 31 -7.19 9.94 5.38
C SER A 31 -6.95 10.41 3.93
N ALA A 32 -8.00 10.48 3.11
CA ALA A 32 -7.95 10.89 1.71
C ALA A 32 -6.85 10.17 0.91
N ILE A 33 -6.72 8.86 1.06
CA ILE A 33 -5.71 8.05 0.37
C ILE A 33 -6.10 7.92 -1.11
N PRO A 34 -5.34 8.52 -2.05
CA PRO A 34 -5.75 8.61 -3.45
C PRO A 34 -5.22 7.45 -4.31
N TYR A 35 -4.62 6.42 -3.69
CA TYR A 35 -3.99 5.30 -4.38
C TYR A 35 -4.57 3.94 -3.95
N PRO A 36 -4.50 2.90 -4.80
CA PRO A 36 -4.99 1.58 -4.48
C PRO A 36 -4.38 1.01 -3.19
N LEU A 37 -5.22 0.32 -2.42
CA LEU A 37 -4.81 -0.44 -1.24
C LEU A 37 -5.12 -1.92 -1.44
N ALA A 38 -4.22 -2.78 -1.00
CA ALA A 38 -4.37 -4.23 -1.00
C ALA A 38 -4.26 -4.79 0.42
N ILE A 39 -5.15 -5.71 0.78
CA ILE A 39 -5.04 -6.46 2.05
C ILE A 39 -4.12 -7.66 1.83
N ASP A 40 -3.01 -7.70 2.56
CA ASP A 40 -2.05 -8.79 2.52
C ASP A 40 -2.54 -10.01 3.28
N SER A 41 -3.25 -10.88 2.55
CA SER A 41 -3.80 -12.12 3.08
C SER A 41 -2.71 -13.01 3.65
N GLN A 42 -2.83 -13.33 4.94
CA GLN A 42 -1.87 -14.16 5.69
C GLN A 42 -0.42 -13.64 5.64
N GLY A 43 -0.17 -12.36 5.38
CA GLY A 43 1.18 -11.79 5.33
C GLY A 43 2.04 -12.30 4.17
N ALA A 44 1.42 -12.76 3.07
CA ALA A 44 2.13 -13.38 1.95
C ALA A 44 3.09 -12.40 1.26
N THR A 45 2.65 -11.15 1.06
CA THR A 45 3.41 -10.09 0.40
C THR A 45 4.53 -9.59 1.29
N VAL A 46 4.25 -9.33 2.57
CA VAL A 46 5.26 -8.93 3.58
C VAL A 46 6.41 -9.94 3.63
N ARG A 47 6.11 -11.25 3.65
CA ARG A 47 7.14 -12.29 3.61
C ARG A 47 7.90 -12.32 2.29
N ALA A 48 7.21 -12.19 1.16
CA ALA A 48 7.84 -12.25 -0.16
C ALA A 48 8.82 -11.09 -0.39
N TYR A 49 8.51 -9.91 0.15
CA TYR A 49 9.36 -8.71 0.06
C TYR A 49 10.42 -8.63 1.17
N GLY A 50 10.34 -9.50 2.19
CA GLY A 50 11.27 -9.49 3.32
C GLY A 50 11.11 -8.25 4.22
N ALA A 51 9.92 -7.66 4.28
CA ALA A 51 9.63 -6.51 5.13
C ALA A 51 9.68 -6.90 6.60
N ASP A 52 10.42 -6.13 7.41
CA ASP A 52 10.64 -6.37 8.84
C ASP A 52 10.25 -5.16 9.71
N SER A 53 9.73 -4.09 9.09
CA SER A 53 9.33 -2.87 9.78
C SER A 53 8.04 -2.27 9.18
N PHE A 54 7.49 -1.23 9.82
CA PHE A 54 6.36 -0.48 9.28
C PHE A 54 6.56 1.04 9.54
N PRO A 55 6.49 1.91 8.50
CA PRO A 55 6.29 1.60 7.08
C PRO A 55 7.59 1.23 6.34
N ASP A 56 7.51 0.25 5.44
CA ASP A 56 8.55 -0.08 4.45
C ASP A 56 8.12 0.33 3.03
N TYR A 57 9.08 0.78 2.21
CA TYR A 57 8.85 1.18 0.81
C TYR A 57 9.75 0.42 -0.15
N TYR A 58 9.18 -0.06 -1.24
CA TYR A 58 9.89 -0.75 -2.32
C TYR A 58 9.63 0.00 -3.63
N LEU A 59 10.71 0.43 -4.29
CA LEU A 59 10.64 1.08 -5.60
C LEU A 59 11.00 0.05 -6.67
N ILE A 60 10.10 -0.15 -7.62
CA ILE A 60 10.26 -1.07 -8.74
C ILE A 60 10.39 -0.20 -10.00
N ASP A 61 11.42 -0.44 -10.80
CA ASP A 61 11.64 0.26 -12.07
C ASP A 61 10.81 -0.36 -13.21
N ARG A 62 10.98 0.19 -14.42
CA ARG A 62 10.20 -0.20 -15.61
C ARG A 62 10.82 -1.38 -16.34
#